data_AF-A0A1V6G5R0-F1
#
_entry.id   AF-A0A1V6G5R0-F1
#
_cell.length_a   1.000
_cell.length_b   1.000
_cell.length_c   1.000
_cell.angle_alpha   90.00
_cell.angle_beta   90.00
_cell.angle_gamma   90.00
#
_symmetry.space_group_name_H-M   'P 1'
#
loop_
_entity.id
_entity.type
_entity.pdbx_description
1 polymer ?
#
loop_
_entity_poly.entity_id
_entity_poly.type
_entity_poly.pdbx_seq_one_letter_code
_entity_poly.pdbx_strand_id
1 'polypeptide(L)'
;MDLTEARIAAEAAVRTGLPVIACLVFDAGKAKDRTMMGNTPEQAAEVLSRIGVKGIGANCGQGIEGFIPICSRMRAATGLPLWMKANAGLPERIDGQTVYRTTPEEFAAFVPELVRSGADFIGGCCGTDERFIGAIGTALNNL
;
A
#
# COMPACT_ATOMS: atom_id res chain seq x y z
N MET A 1 1.27 -4.28 11.35
CA MET A 1 -0.12 -4.22 11.87
C MET A 1 -0.70 -5.63 11.87
N ASP A 2 -1.46 -5.98 12.90
CA ASP A 2 -2.13 -7.28 13.05
C ASP A 2 -3.39 -7.33 12.16
N LEU A 3 -3.57 -8.41 11.38
CA LEU A 3 -4.73 -8.58 10.51
C LEU A 3 -6.05 -8.72 11.28
N THR A 4 -6.01 -9.33 12.47
CA THR A 4 -7.18 -9.48 13.35
C THR A 4 -7.64 -8.12 13.87
N GLU A 5 -6.71 -7.28 14.31
CA GLU A 5 -7.00 -5.92 14.74
C GLU A 5 -7.61 -5.09 13.60
N ALA A 6 -6.98 -5.13 12.41
CA ALA A 6 -7.48 -4.41 11.24
C ALA A 6 -8.89 -4.87 10.83
N ARG A 7 -9.16 -6.19 10.87
CA ARG A 7 -10.49 -6.74 10.59
C ARG A 7 -11.54 -6.22 11.57
N ILE A 8 -11.27 -6.27 12.88
CA ILE A 8 -12.20 -5.83 13.92
C ILE A 8 -12.50 -4.33 13.77
N ALA A 9 -11.46 -3.51 13.54
CA ALA A 9 -11.62 -2.08 13.32
C ALA A 9 -12.46 -1.77 12.07
N ALA A 10 -12.18 -2.47 10.95
CA ALA A 10 -12.93 -2.30 9.71
C ALA A 10 -14.38 -2.75 9.83
N GLU A 11 -14.67 -3.89 10.49
CA GLU A 11 -16.04 -4.33 10.78
C GLU A 11 -16.80 -3.30 11.62
N ALA A 12 -16.13 -2.66 12.59
CA ALA A 12 -16.72 -1.58 13.36
C ALA A 12 -17.00 -0.34 12.51
N ALA A 13 -16.05 0.07 11.68
CA ALA A 13 -16.19 1.23 10.81
C ALA A 13 -17.31 1.06 9.77
N VAL A 14 -17.47 -0.15 9.19
CA VAL A 14 -18.52 -0.42 8.19
C VAL A 14 -19.92 -0.22 8.77
N ARG A 15 -20.13 -0.44 10.07
CA ARG A 15 -21.43 -0.21 10.73
C ARG A 15 -21.86 1.26 10.79
N THR A 16 -20.96 2.20 10.52
CA THR A 16 -21.29 3.63 10.42
C THR A 16 -22.08 3.97 9.16
N GLY A 17 -22.09 3.08 8.16
CA GLY A 17 -22.71 3.32 6.85
C GLY A 17 -21.84 4.14 5.88
N LEU A 18 -20.66 4.62 6.31
CA LEU A 18 -19.71 5.31 5.45
C LEU A 18 -18.85 4.33 4.65
N PRO A 19 -18.35 4.71 3.46
CA PRO A 19 -17.35 3.92 2.73
C PRO A 19 -16.07 3.73 3.56
N VAL A 20 -15.59 2.49 3.67
CA VAL A 20 -14.38 2.15 4.42
C VAL A 20 -13.34 1.54 3.48
N ILE A 21 -12.09 1.97 3.59
CA ILE A 21 -10.92 1.32 3.01
C ILE A 21 -10.07 0.78 4.15
N ALA A 22 -9.75 -0.51 4.11
CA ALA A 22 -8.87 -1.14 5.11
C ALA A 22 -7.48 -1.37 4.50
N CYS A 23 -6.42 -0.91 5.17
CA CYS A 23 -5.05 -1.09 4.69
C CYS A 23 -4.17 -1.74 5.75
N LEU A 24 -3.07 -2.36 5.31
CA LEU A 24 -2.08 -3.02 6.17
C LEU A 24 -0.66 -2.60 5.77
N VAL A 25 0.29 -2.87 6.66
CA VAL A 25 1.73 -2.68 6.41
C VAL A 25 2.36 -4.04 6.15
N PHE A 26 3.14 -4.13 5.06
CA PHE A 26 3.94 -5.29 4.69
C PHE A 26 5.43 -4.90 4.68
N ASP A 27 6.17 -5.36 5.68
CA ASP A 27 7.58 -5.03 5.91
C ASP A 27 8.34 -6.15 6.64
N ALA A 28 7.68 -7.29 6.85
CA ALA A 28 8.21 -8.46 7.52
C ALA A 28 8.48 -9.60 6.53
N GLY A 29 9.19 -10.63 7.02
CA GLY A 29 9.62 -11.75 6.19
C GLY A 29 10.83 -11.41 5.31
N LYS A 30 11.40 -12.44 4.67
CA LYS A 30 12.61 -12.31 3.85
C LYS A 30 12.41 -11.41 2.64
N ALA A 31 11.23 -11.49 2.03
CA ALA A 31 10.86 -10.70 0.85
C ALA A 31 10.10 -9.40 1.20
N LYS A 32 9.98 -9.06 2.49
CA LYS A 32 9.27 -7.84 2.94
C LYS A 32 7.82 -7.77 2.45
N ASP A 33 7.20 -8.93 2.34
CA ASP A 33 5.89 -9.17 1.73
C ASP A 33 4.91 -9.80 2.74
N ARG A 34 5.18 -9.65 4.03
CA ARG A 34 4.33 -10.12 5.12
C ARG A 34 4.01 -8.99 6.08
N THR A 35 2.83 -9.07 6.69
CA THR A 35 2.53 -8.24 7.85
C THR A 35 3.43 -8.61 9.02
N MET A 36 3.47 -7.76 10.06
CA MET A 36 4.19 -8.04 11.31
C MET A 36 3.86 -9.41 11.91
N MET A 37 2.61 -9.88 11.76
CA MET A 37 2.15 -11.17 12.27
C MET A 37 2.33 -12.32 11.27
N GLY A 38 3.04 -12.07 10.15
CA GLY A 38 3.36 -13.08 9.16
C GLY A 38 2.26 -13.35 8.13
N ASN A 39 1.21 -12.52 8.06
CA ASN A 39 0.14 -12.72 7.08
C ASN A 39 0.62 -12.34 5.67
N THR A 40 0.23 -13.13 4.68
CA THR A 40 0.52 -12.84 3.28
C THR A 40 -0.44 -11.79 2.71
N PRO A 41 -0.11 -11.15 1.56
CA PRO A 41 -1.01 -10.23 0.89
C PRO A 41 -2.32 -10.91 0.47
N GLU A 42 -2.27 -12.18 0.04
CA GLU A 42 -3.47 -12.99 -0.28
C GLU A 42 -4.35 -13.19 0.96
N GLN A 43 -3.77 -13.64 2.08
CA GLN A 43 -4.51 -13.84 3.32
C GLN A 43 -5.18 -12.55 3.81
N ALA A 44 -4.44 -11.44 3.75
CA ALA A 44 -4.99 -10.13 4.10
C ALA A 44 -6.15 -9.73 3.19
N ALA A 45 -6.00 -9.90 1.87
CA ALA A 45 -7.02 -9.57 0.89
C ALA A 45 -8.28 -10.43 1.06
N GLU A 46 -8.14 -11.74 1.24
CA GLU A 46 -9.27 -12.66 1.43
C GLU A 46 -10.08 -12.33 2.68
N VAL A 47 -9.39 -12.04 3.80
CA VAL A 47 -10.05 -11.71 5.08
C VAL A 47 -10.77 -10.37 4.98
N LEU A 48 -10.09 -9.32 4.52
CA LEU A 48 -10.66 -7.98 4.48
C LEU A 48 -11.76 -7.84 3.42
N SER A 49 -11.75 -8.63 2.34
CA SER A 49 -12.78 -8.55 1.30
C SER A 49 -14.15 -9.07 1.77
N ARG A 50 -14.22 -9.83 2.87
CA ARG A 50 -15.46 -10.46 3.36
C ARG A 50 -16.28 -9.62 4.32
N ILE A 51 -15.78 -8.44 4.72
CA ILE A 51 -16.35 -7.64 5.81
C ILE A 51 -17.04 -6.35 5.36
N GLY A 52 -17.34 -6.21 4.07
CA GLY A 52 -18.16 -5.11 3.54
C GLY A 52 -17.43 -3.79 3.27
N VAL A 53 -16.09 -3.77 3.35
CA VAL A 53 -15.27 -2.62 2.96
C VAL A 53 -15.40 -2.32 1.46
N LYS A 54 -15.14 -1.08 1.08
CA LYS A 54 -15.21 -0.59 -0.32
C LYS A 54 -13.86 -0.56 -1.04
N GLY A 55 -12.79 -0.86 -0.33
CA GLY A 55 -11.45 -1.03 -0.89
C GLY A 55 -10.53 -1.62 0.16
N ILE A 56 -9.42 -2.16 -0.30
CA ILE A 56 -8.35 -2.64 0.57
C ILE A 56 -7.00 -2.16 0.07
N GLY A 57 -5.95 -2.27 0.86
CA GLY A 57 -4.68 -1.71 0.42
C GLY A 57 -3.47 -1.99 1.28
N ALA A 58 -2.37 -1.38 0.86
CA ALA A 58 -1.13 -1.35 1.60
C ALA A 58 -0.61 0.08 1.73
N ASN A 59 0.02 0.38 2.84
CA ASN A 59 0.78 1.62 3.00
C ASN A 59 2.04 1.42 3.83
N CYS A 60 2.97 2.36 3.73
CA CYS A 60 4.23 2.34 4.49
C CYS A 60 5.07 1.07 4.26
N GLY A 61 5.98 0.77 5.19
CA GLY A 61 6.80 -0.44 5.20
C GLY A 61 7.99 -0.42 4.24
N GLN A 62 7.77 -0.04 2.98
CA GLN A 62 8.79 -0.07 1.94
C GLN A 62 8.53 0.91 0.78
N GLY A 63 9.52 1.02 -0.10
CA GLY A 63 9.43 1.82 -1.33
C GLY A 63 8.48 1.20 -2.37
N ILE A 64 8.14 1.99 -3.39
CA ILE A 64 7.12 1.65 -4.40
C ILE A 64 7.43 0.39 -5.20
N GLU A 65 8.70 0.08 -5.46
CA GLU A 65 9.09 -1.14 -6.16
C GLU A 65 8.59 -2.40 -5.43
N GLY A 66 8.72 -2.44 -4.10
CA GLY A 66 8.25 -3.56 -3.29
C GLY A 66 6.73 -3.71 -3.29
N PHE A 67 5.98 -2.67 -3.67
CA PHE A 67 4.52 -2.73 -3.73
C PHE A 67 4.01 -3.47 -4.96
N ILE A 68 4.81 -3.63 -6.02
CA ILE A 68 4.45 -4.37 -7.24
C ILE A 68 4.05 -5.82 -6.92
N PRO A 69 4.90 -6.65 -6.30
CA PRO A 69 4.53 -8.03 -5.97
C PRO A 69 3.42 -8.11 -4.92
N ILE A 70 3.33 -7.16 -3.98
CA ILE A 70 2.24 -7.10 -3.00
C ILE A 70 0.90 -6.86 -3.71
N CYS A 71 0.86 -5.86 -4.60
CA CYS A 71 -0.34 -5.47 -5.34
C CYS A 71 -0.85 -6.63 -6.19
N SER A 72 0.04 -7.24 -6.98
CA SER A 72 -0.30 -8.38 -7.85
C SER A 72 -0.92 -9.53 -7.04
N ARG A 73 -0.35 -9.84 -5.87
CA ARG A 73 -0.83 -10.92 -5.00
C ARG A 73 -2.14 -10.59 -4.32
N MET A 74 -2.33 -9.35 -3.86
CA MET A 74 -3.64 -8.88 -3.37
C MET A 74 -4.68 -8.95 -4.48
N ARG A 75 -4.33 -8.56 -5.71
CA ARG A 75 -5.22 -8.55 -6.88
C ARG A 75 -5.69 -9.95 -7.26
N ALA A 76 -4.82 -10.95 -7.17
CA ALA A 76 -5.21 -12.33 -7.40
C ALA A 76 -6.27 -12.85 -6.41
N ALA A 77 -6.39 -12.22 -5.23
CA ALA A 77 -7.25 -12.66 -4.13
C ALA A 77 -8.54 -11.83 -3.96
N THR A 78 -8.74 -10.73 -4.70
CA THR A 78 -9.92 -9.87 -4.55
C THR A 78 -10.26 -9.09 -5.81
N GLY A 79 -11.55 -8.76 -5.98
CA GLY A 79 -12.04 -7.83 -6.98
C GLY A 79 -12.25 -6.40 -6.44
N LEU A 80 -12.05 -6.15 -5.14
CA LEU A 80 -12.23 -4.81 -4.57
C LEU A 80 -11.14 -3.84 -5.07
N PRO A 81 -11.39 -2.52 -5.07
CA PRO A 81 -10.34 -1.56 -5.39
C PRO A 81 -9.10 -1.68 -4.48
N LEU A 82 -7.90 -1.64 -5.07
CA LEU A 82 -6.62 -1.64 -4.37
C LEU A 82 -6.06 -0.24 -4.18
N TRP A 83 -5.76 0.09 -2.92
CA TRP A 83 -5.23 1.37 -2.48
C TRP A 83 -3.78 1.24 -2.01
N MET A 84 -2.85 1.81 -2.77
CA MET A 84 -1.41 1.59 -2.60
C MET A 84 -0.67 2.91 -2.30
N LYS A 85 -0.11 3.03 -1.09
CA LYS A 85 0.68 4.20 -0.65
C LYS A 85 2.06 3.83 -0.09
N ALA A 86 3.03 3.69 -0.98
CA ALA A 86 4.42 3.39 -0.61
C ALA A 86 5.15 4.58 0.04
N ASN A 87 6.24 4.30 0.76
CA ASN A 87 7.15 5.33 1.24
C ASN A 87 8.05 5.87 0.10
N ALA A 88 8.69 7.03 0.31
CA ALA A 88 9.76 7.54 -0.55
C ALA A 88 11.07 6.75 -0.36
N GLY A 89 11.01 5.44 -0.58
CA GLY A 89 12.10 4.50 -0.32
C GLY A 89 12.10 3.96 1.10
N LEU A 90 13.17 3.24 1.44
CA LEU A 90 13.37 2.74 2.80
C LEU A 90 13.89 3.86 3.72
N PRO A 91 13.43 3.92 4.98
CA PRO A 91 13.93 4.90 5.93
C PRO A 91 15.38 4.61 6.31
N GLU A 92 16.23 5.64 6.24
CA GLU A 92 17.60 5.61 6.74
C GLU A 92 17.71 6.40 8.05
N ARG A 93 18.51 5.93 9.01
CA ARG A 93 18.85 6.72 10.20
C ARG A 93 20.18 7.42 10.00
N ILE A 94 20.16 8.75 9.91
CA ILE A 94 21.35 9.60 9.78
C ILE A 94 21.29 10.61 10.92
N ASP A 95 22.31 10.63 11.77
CA ASP A 95 22.40 11.56 12.93
C ASP A 95 21.14 11.57 13.81
N GLY A 96 20.54 10.40 14.01
CA GLY A 96 19.32 10.22 14.80
C GLY A 96 18.03 10.58 14.08
N GLN A 97 18.08 11.19 12.89
CA GLN A 97 16.93 11.54 12.06
C GLN A 97 16.61 10.46 11.04
N THR A 98 15.32 10.33 10.70
CA THR A 98 14.84 9.45 9.63
C THR A 98 14.85 10.20 8.30
N VAL A 99 15.63 9.72 7.34
CA VAL A 99 15.80 10.31 6.01
C VAL A 99 15.28 9.34 4.93
N TYR A 100 14.63 9.90 3.91
CA TYR A 100 14.13 9.20 2.73
C TYR A 100 14.82 9.79 1.50
N ARG A 101 15.39 8.94 0.63
CA ARG A 101 16.24 9.40 -0.48
C ARG A 101 15.59 9.29 -1.85
N THR A 102 14.55 8.48 -2.02
CA THR A 102 13.91 8.30 -3.32
C THR A 102 13.31 9.63 -3.78
N THR A 103 13.59 10.03 -5.01
CA THR A 103 13.02 11.27 -5.58
C THR A 103 11.59 11.04 -6.13
N PRO A 104 10.80 12.10 -6.35
CA PRO A 104 9.52 11.99 -7.03
C PRO A 104 9.60 11.27 -8.39
N GLU A 105 10.64 11.53 -9.18
CA GLU A 105 10.86 10.95 -10.50
C GLU A 105 11.16 9.46 -10.42
N GLU A 106 12.05 9.07 -9.50
CA GLU A 106 12.37 7.66 -9.23
C GLU A 106 11.13 6.90 -8.76
N PHE A 107 10.32 7.51 -7.88
CA PHE A 107 9.07 6.92 -7.42
C PHE A 107 8.08 6.74 -8.57
N ALA A 108 7.89 7.79 -9.38
CA ALA A 108 6.91 7.79 -10.46
C ALA A 108 7.25 6.79 -11.59
N ALA A 109 8.52 6.44 -11.78
CA ALA A 109 8.95 5.45 -12.76
C ALA A 109 8.30 4.06 -12.57
N PHE A 110 7.91 3.71 -11.33
CA PHE A 110 7.25 2.43 -11.02
C PHE A 110 5.72 2.47 -11.14
N VAL A 111 5.11 3.66 -11.29
CA VAL A 111 3.65 3.81 -11.37
C VAL A 111 3.03 2.96 -12.49
N PRO A 112 3.57 2.93 -13.73
CA PRO A 112 3.01 2.09 -14.79
C PRO A 112 2.94 0.60 -14.44
N GLU A 113 3.99 0.08 -13.79
CA GLU A 113 4.03 -1.33 -13.39
C GLU A 113 3.09 -1.62 -12.22
N LEU A 114 2.97 -0.69 -11.27
CA LEU A 114 2.02 -0.79 -10.17
C LEU A 114 0.56 -0.80 -10.66
N VAL A 115 0.24 0.03 -11.67
CA VAL A 115 -1.08 0.00 -12.35
C VAL A 115 -1.31 -1.35 -13.03
N ARG A 116 -0.34 -1.86 -13.80
CA ARG A 116 -0.45 -3.20 -14.43
C ARG A 116 -0.61 -4.33 -13.41
N SER A 117 -0.09 -4.14 -12.20
CA SER A 117 -0.23 -5.06 -11.07
C SER A 117 -1.61 -5.00 -10.40
N GLY A 118 -2.48 -4.08 -10.83
CA GLY A 118 -3.87 -3.98 -10.40
C GLY A 118 -4.16 -2.91 -9.34
N ALA A 119 -3.30 -1.92 -9.17
CA ALA A 119 -3.57 -0.79 -8.28
C ALA A 119 -4.63 0.14 -8.88
N ASP A 120 -5.67 0.45 -8.10
CA ASP A 120 -6.75 1.38 -8.49
C ASP A 120 -6.51 2.80 -7.95
N PHE A 121 -5.85 2.89 -6.78
CA PHE A 121 -5.43 4.15 -6.17
C PHE A 121 -3.95 4.09 -5.85
N ILE A 122 -3.21 5.12 -6.26
CA ILE A 122 -1.76 5.25 -6.01
C ILE A 122 -1.50 6.57 -5.31
N GLY A 123 -0.69 6.54 -4.26
CA GLY A 123 -0.20 7.73 -3.57
C GLY A 123 1.08 7.46 -2.79
N GLY A 124 1.43 8.38 -1.90
CA GLY A 124 2.65 8.29 -1.07
C GLY A 124 2.41 8.32 0.44
N CYS A 125 3.22 7.60 1.21
CA CYS A 125 3.16 7.55 2.68
C CYS A 125 4.31 8.37 3.32
N CYS A 126 5.23 7.74 4.04
CA CYS A 126 6.31 8.47 4.72
C CYS A 126 7.37 8.92 3.71
N GLY A 127 7.86 10.15 3.90
CA GLY A 127 8.88 10.76 3.03
C GLY A 127 8.32 11.33 1.71
N THR A 128 7.04 11.14 1.42
CA THR A 128 6.40 11.74 0.24
C THR A 128 5.73 13.07 0.56
N ASP A 129 5.65 13.95 -0.43
CA ASP A 129 5.00 15.26 -0.36
C ASP A 129 4.23 15.54 -1.67
N GLU A 130 3.78 16.79 -1.86
CA GLU A 130 3.02 17.20 -3.05
C GLU A 130 3.76 16.96 -4.37
N ARG A 131 5.10 16.99 -4.36
CA ARG A 131 5.91 16.78 -5.57
C ARG A 131 5.80 15.33 -6.04
N PHE A 132 5.75 14.38 -5.12
CA PHE A 132 5.48 12.97 -5.42
C PHE A 132 4.08 12.80 -6.01
N ILE A 133 3.08 13.46 -5.42
CA ILE A 133 1.70 13.38 -5.94
C ILE A 133 1.60 13.96 -7.36
N GLY A 134 2.30 15.08 -7.62
CA GLY A 134 2.41 15.65 -8.96
C GLY A 134 3.05 14.68 -9.96
N ALA A 135 4.18 14.07 -9.60
CA ALA A 135 4.88 13.10 -10.45
C ALA A 135 4.04 11.85 -10.73
N ILE A 136 3.33 11.33 -9.73
CA ILE A 136 2.37 10.22 -9.89
C ILE A 136 1.26 10.62 -10.87
N GLY A 137 0.67 11.81 -10.70
CA GLY A 137 -0.37 12.32 -11.60
C GLY A 137 0.11 12.44 -13.05
N THR A 138 1.32 12.97 -13.27
CA THR A 138 1.95 13.02 -14.59
C THR A 138 2.16 11.61 -15.17
N ALA A 139 2.67 10.67 -14.38
CA ALA A 139 2.87 9.29 -14.84
C ALA A 139 1.55 8.61 -15.22
N LEU A 140 0.48 8.80 -14.43
CA LEU A 140 -0.85 8.25 -14.71
C LEU A 140 -1.47 8.83 -15.99
N ASN A 141 -1.30 10.13 -16.24
CA ASN A 141 -1.83 10.77 -17.45
C ASN A 141 -1.11 10.31 -18.75
N ASN A 142 0.04 9.65 -18.61
CA ASN A 142 0.85 9.16 -19.74
C ASN A 142 0.68 7.65 -19.99
N LEU A 143 -0.23 6.98 -19.27
CA LEU A 143 -0.56 5.57 -19.45
C LEU A 143 -1.60 5.37 -20.57
#